data_AF-A0ABD2LGC7-F1
#
_entry.id   AF-A0ABD2LGC7-F1
#
_cell.length_a   1.000
_cell.length_b   1.000
_cell.length_c   1.000
_cell.angle_alpha   90.00
_cell.angle_beta   90.00
_cell.angle_gamma   90.00
#
_symmetry.space_group_name_H-M   'P 1'
#
loop_
_entity.id
_entity.type
_entity.pdbx_description
1 polymer ?
#
loop_
_entity_poly.entity_id
_entity_poly.type
_entity_poly.pdbx_seq_one_letter_code
_entity_poly.pdbx_strand_id
1 'polypeptide(L)'
;MASKQFVEAVAKMPAKTTMSIGNIVDGMMEEAIVGHKRYTGEVMNGMGMDRHLLGLRLLAAEHGVPLPELLRSDIYQRLLHFRLSTSQLPSAHVLPMGFGPSAPDCYGVCYNPQENHIFFTITAFNDCAETSAERFANALERALLDMRDLVDWAGRLKGRAKL
;
A
#
# COMPACT_ATOMS: atom_id res chain seq x y z
N MET A 1 1.28 12.19 -5.89
CA MET A 1 0.71 10.85 -6.16
C MET A 1 -0.70 10.82 -5.60
N ALA A 2 -1.65 10.23 -6.32
CA ALA A 2 -3.07 10.24 -5.94
C ALA A 2 -3.32 9.64 -4.54
N SER A 3 -2.62 8.55 -4.18
CA SER A 3 -2.70 7.95 -2.84
C SER A 3 -2.31 8.92 -1.72
N LYS A 4 -1.25 9.73 -1.92
CA LYS A 4 -0.84 10.76 -0.95
C LYS A 4 -1.92 11.83 -0.78
N GLN A 5 -2.49 12.31 -1.89
CA GLN A 5 -3.54 13.34 -1.85
C GLN A 5 -4.78 12.83 -1.12
N PHE A 6 -5.20 11.60 -1.41
CA PHE A 6 -6.31 10.94 -0.72
C PHE A 6 -6.06 10.82 0.78
N VAL A 7 -4.93 10.25 1.21
CA VAL A 7 -4.61 10.06 2.64
C VAL A 7 -4.51 11.39 3.37
N GLU A 8 -3.89 12.41 2.77
CA GLU A 8 -3.81 13.75 3.36
C GLU A 8 -5.19 14.42 3.49
N ALA A 9 -6.11 14.15 2.55
CA ALA A 9 -7.47 14.66 2.61
C ALA A 9 -8.29 13.98 3.72
N VAL A 10 -8.17 12.66 3.86
CA VAL A 10 -8.79 11.89 4.96
C VAL A 10 -8.28 12.39 6.32
N ALA A 11 -6.96 12.58 6.47
CA ALA A 11 -6.36 13.05 7.72
C ALA A 11 -6.81 14.47 8.13
N LYS A 12 -7.29 15.28 7.18
CA LYS A 12 -7.77 16.65 7.40
C LYS A 12 -9.29 16.75 7.47
N MET A 13 -10.02 15.64 7.34
CA MET A 13 -11.47 15.68 7.38
C MET A 13 -11.97 16.14 8.77
N PRO A 14 -12.86 17.15 8.84
CA PRO A 14 -13.46 17.56 10.09
C PRO A 14 -14.42 16.49 10.62
N ALA A 15 -14.59 16.41 11.94
CA ALA A 15 -15.51 15.45 12.58
C ALA A 15 -16.99 15.63 12.15
N LYS A 16 -17.36 16.79 11.58
CA LYS A 16 -18.66 17.06 10.95
C LYS A 16 -18.45 17.29 9.45
N THR A 17 -18.39 16.20 8.69
CA THR A 17 -18.20 16.24 7.23
C THR A 17 -19.48 16.66 6.51
N THR A 18 -19.39 17.65 5.62
CA THR A 18 -20.50 18.05 4.75
C THR A 18 -20.56 17.19 3.49
N MET A 19 -21.70 17.20 2.80
CA MET A 19 -21.87 16.40 1.58
C MET A 19 -20.91 16.78 0.45
N SER A 20 -20.53 18.05 0.36
CA SER A 20 -19.53 18.48 -0.63
C SER A 20 -18.14 17.89 -0.33
N ILE A 21 -17.71 17.92 0.93
CA ILE A 21 -16.39 17.42 1.34
C ILE A 21 -16.29 15.91 1.18
N GLY A 22 -17.35 15.17 1.54
CA GLY A 22 -17.43 13.72 1.36
C GLY A 22 -17.23 13.32 -0.11
N ASN A 23 -17.94 13.95 -1.04
CA ASN A 23 -17.84 13.66 -2.47
C ASN A 23 -16.44 13.93 -3.03
N ILE A 24 -15.79 15.00 -2.58
CA ILE A 24 -14.44 15.35 -3.04
C ILE A 24 -13.43 14.28 -2.62
N VAL A 25 -13.46 13.86 -1.36
CA VAL A 25 -12.52 12.85 -0.86
C VAL A 25 -12.81 11.47 -1.45
N ASP A 26 -14.08 11.13 -1.71
CA ASP A 26 -14.45 9.93 -2.45
C ASP A 26 -13.89 9.94 -3.89
N GLY A 27 -13.96 11.07 -4.59
CA GLY A 27 -13.29 11.22 -5.89
C GLY A 27 -11.77 11.01 -5.82
N MET A 28 -11.12 11.52 -4.78
CA MET A 28 -9.68 11.29 -4.55
C MET A 28 -9.36 9.81 -4.25
N MET A 29 -10.25 9.12 -3.53
CA MET A 29 -10.14 7.68 -3.28
C MET A 29 -10.18 6.91 -4.60
N GLU A 30 -11.10 7.25 -5.50
CA GLU A 30 -11.19 6.64 -6.83
C GLU A 30 -9.94 6.86 -7.66
N GLU A 31 -9.43 8.09 -7.71
CA GLU A 31 -8.18 8.39 -8.43
C GLU A 31 -7.00 7.56 -7.88
N ALA A 32 -6.93 7.39 -6.55
CA ALA A 32 -5.93 6.54 -5.92
C ALA A 32 -6.09 5.07 -6.31
N ILE A 33 -7.31 4.53 -6.30
CA ILE A 33 -7.62 3.14 -6.70
C ILE A 33 -7.29 2.92 -8.18
N VAL A 34 -7.73 3.82 -9.07
CA VAL A 34 -7.45 3.76 -10.51
C VAL A 34 -5.96 3.84 -10.78
N GLY A 35 -5.26 4.74 -10.09
CA GLY A 35 -3.81 4.85 -10.17
C GLY A 35 -3.09 3.56 -9.76
N HIS A 36 -3.49 2.95 -8.65
CA HIS A 36 -2.94 1.68 -8.17
C HIS A 36 -3.21 0.53 -9.14
N LYS A 37 -4.43 0.43 -9.68
CA LYS A 37 -4.80 -0.60 -10.67
C LYS A 37 -4.02 -0.44 -11.97
N ARG A 38 -3.87 0.80 -12.46
CA ARG A 38 -3.07 1.09 -13.65
C ARG A 38 -1.61 0.67 -13.45
N TYR A 39 -1.00 1.08 -12.34
CA TYR A 39 0.39 0.72 -12.04
C TYR A 39 0.56 -0.80 -11.90
N THR A 40 -0.39 -1.49 -11.26
CA THR A 40 -0.42 -2.96 -11.19
C THR A 40 -0.42 -3.59 -12.58
N GLY A 41 -1.25 -3.08 -13.49
CA GLY A 41 -1.26 -3.53 -14.88
C GLY A 41 0.07 -3.27 -15.60
N GLU A 42 0.67 -2.10 -15.40
CA GLU A 42 1.96 -1.74 -16.00
C GLU A 42 3.07 -2.71 -15.54
N VAL A 43 3.21 -2.94 -14.22
CA VAL A 43 4.27 -3.80 -13.68
C VAL A 43 4.07 -5.28 -14.04
N MET A 44 2.83 -5.77 -14.13
CA MET A 44 2.53 -7.14 -14.59
C MET A 44 2.93 -7.36 -16.06
N ASN A 45 2.95 -6.30 -16.87
CA ASN A 45 3.42 -6.33 -18.25
C ASN A 45 4.93 -6.00 -18.38
N GLY A 46 5.68 -6.07 -17.28
CA GLY A 46 7.13 -5.85 -17.30
C GLY A 46 7.55 -4.39 -17.45
N MET A 47 6.63 -3.43 -17.30
CA MET A 47 6.92 -1.99 -17.40
C MET A 47 7.32 -1.37 -16.03
N GLY A 48 7.60 -2.19 -15.03
CA GLY A 48 8.07 -1.76 -13.72
C GLY A 48 9.54 -1.34 -13.71
N MET A 49 9.88 -0.36 -12.87
CA MET A 49 11.23 0.19 -12.82
C MET A 49 12.22 -0.64 -11.98
N ASP A 50 11.76 -1.29 -10.91
CA ASP A 50 12.61 -1.87 -9.88
C ASP A 50 13.59 -2.93 -10.42
N ARG A 51 13.07 -3.87 -11.22
CA ARG A 51 13.87 -4.94 -11.83
C ARG A 51 14.77 -4.42 -12.95
N HIS A 52 14.34 -3.38 -13.67
CA HIS A 52 15.17 -2.72 -14.68
C HIS A 52 16.37 -2.03 -14.02
N LEU A 53 16.14 -1.21 -12.98
CA LEU A 53 17.22 -0.55 -12.25
C LEU A 53 18.16 -1.54 -11.57
N LEU A 54 17.64 -2.65 -11.04
CA LEU A 54 18.45 -3.77 -10.54
C LEU A 54 19.33 -4.36 -11.65
N GLY A 55 18.78 -4.61 -12.84
CA GLY A 55 19.53 -5.12 -13.98
C GLY A 55 20.70 -4.21 -14.37
N LEU A 56 20.47 -2.90 -14.46
CA LEU A 56 21.53 -1.92 -14.74
C LEU A 56 22.63 -1.93 -13.67
N ARG A 57 22.26 -2.06 -12.40
CA ARG A 57 23.22 -2.16 -11.29
C ARG A 57 24.08 -3.42 -11.41
N LEU A 58 23.45 -4.57 -11.71
CA LEU A 58 24.15 -5.85 -11.85
C LEU A 58 25.08 -5.85 -13.06
N LEU A 59 24.63 -5.34 -14.21
CA LEU A 59 25.46 -5.19 -15.41
C LEU A 59 26.67 -4.29 -15.17
N ALA A 60 26.49 -3.19 -14.46
CA ALA A 60 27.62 -2.31 -14.12
C ALA A 60 28.68 -3.05 -13.28
N ALA A 61 28.24 -3.85 -12.31
CA ALA A 61 29.13 -4.67 -11.49
C ALA A 61 29.83 -5.77 -12.30
N GLU A 62 29.09 -6.46 -13.18
CA GLU A 62 29.63 -7.53 -14.04
C GLU A 62 30.71 -7.02 -14.99
N HIS A 63 30.52 -5.85 -15.58
CA HIS A 63 31.48 -5.24 -16.51
C HIS A 63 32.54 -4.37 -15.81
N GLY A 64 32.51 -4.26 -14.48
CA GLY A 64 33.46 -3.44 -13.73
C GLY A 64 33.39 -1.94 -14.05
N VAL A 65 32.24 -1.46 -14.54
CA VAL A 65 32.03 -0.05 -14.88
C VAL A 65 31.43 0.72 -13.71
N PRO A 66 31.70 2.02 -13.55
CA PRO A 66 31.10 2.81 -12.49
C PRO A 66 29.56 2.81 -12.58
N LEU A 67 28.89 2.69 -11.43
CA LEU A 67 27.44 2.84 -11.37
C LEU A 67 27.00 4.21 -11.91
N PRO A 68 25.90 4.31 -12.66
CA PRO A 68 25.28 5.58 -12.99
C PRO A 68 25.01 6.41 -11.74
N GLU A 69 25.12 7.74 -11.84
CA GLU A 69 24.96 8.67 -10.71
C GLU A 69 23.64 8.44 -9.96
N LEU A 70 22.54 8.24 -10.69
CA LEU A 70 21.24 7.92 -10.12
C LEU A 70 21.29 6.72 -9.15
N LEU A 71 21.97 5.64 -9.53
CA LEU A 71 22.04 4.39 -8.75
C LEU A 71 23.01 4.49 -7.55
N ARG A 72 23.80 5.56 -7.46
CA ARG A 72 24.63 5.88 -6.28
C ARG A 72 23.94 6.86 -5.33
N SER A 73 22.88 7.54 -5.77
CA SER A 73 22.23 8.59 -5.01
C SER A 73 21.53 8.08 -3.75
N ASP A 74 21.41 8.95 -2.75
CA ASP A 74 20.63 8.69 -1.54
C ASP A 74 19.15 8.44 -1.85
N ILE A 75 18.64 9.05 -2.93
CA ILE A 75 17.25 8.86 -3.37
C ILE A 75 17.04 7.41 -3.81
N TYR A 76 17.99 6.82 -4.54
CA TYR A 76 17.92 5.41 -4.92
C TYR A 76 18.03 4.48 -3.71
N GLN A 77 18.88 4.80 -2.73
CA GLN A 77 18.94 4.01 -1.48
C GLN A 77 17.61 4.06 -0.72
N ARG A 78 16.99 5.24 -0.62
CA ARG A 78 15.66 5.40 -0.01
C ARG A 78 14.57 4.65 -0.79
N LEU A 79 14.64 4.62 -2.11
CA LEU A 79 13.71 3.87 -2.95
C LEU A 79 13.73 2.37 -2.66
N LEU A 80 14.90 1.82 -2.31
CA LEU A 80 15.08 0.40 -1.98
C LEU A 80 14.70 0.06 -0.53
N HIS A 81 14.49 1.06 0.34
CA HIS A 81 14.12 0.87 1.74
C HIS A 81 12.59 0.84 1.91
N PHE A 82 12.00 -0.32 1.64
CA PHE A 82 10.56 -0.51 1.74
C PHE A 82 10.09 -0.60 3.20
N ARG A 83 9.74 0.54 3.81
CA ARG A 83 9.15 0.60 5.17
C ARG A 83 7.87 -0.21 5.31
N LEU A 84 7.17 -0.46 4.21
CA LEU A 84 6.00 -1.32 4.13
C LEU A 84 6.19 -2.30 2.97
N SER A 85 6.36 -3.58 3.28
CA SER A 85 6.41 -4.65 2.28
C SER A 85 5.11 -5.45 2.34
N THR A 86 4.40 -5.56 1.21
CA THR A 86 3.07 -6.16 1.15
C THR A 86 2.97 -7.28 0.13
N SER A 87 2.15 -8.29 0.39
CA SER A 87 1.78 -9.31 -0.60
C SER A 87 0.34 -9.76 -0.46
N GLN A 88 -0.35 -9.90 -1.60
CA GLN A 88 -1.65 -10.55 -1.65
C GLN A 88 -1.47 -12.05 -1.91
N LEU A 89 -2.16 -12.87 -1.13
CA LEU A 89 -2.14 -14.33 -1.26
C LEU A 89 -3.57 -14.85 -1.41
N PRO A 90 -4.13 -14.82 -2.64
CA PRO A 90 -5.49 -15.28 -2.86
C PRO A 90 -5.55 -16.80 -2.66
N SER A 91 -6.28 -17.23 -1.62
CA SER A 91 -6.52 -18.64 -1.31
C SER A 91 -7.94 -18.80 -0.80
N ALA A 92 -8.62 -19.88 -1.22
CA ALA A 92 -9.92 -20.25 -0.66
C ALA A 92 -9.84 -20.73 0.81
N HIS A 93 -8.63 -21.03 1.28
CA HIS A 93 -8.39 -21.48 2.64
C HIS A 93 -7.75 -20.36 3.46
N VAL A 94 -8.13 -20.28 4.73
CA VAL A 94 -7.49 -19.41 5.71
C VAL A 94 -6.11 -19.97 6.03
N LEU A 95 -5.10 -19.40 5.39
CA LEU A 95 -3.70 -19.73 5.64
C LEU A 95 -3.05 -18.52 6.31
N PRO A 96 -2.57 -18.62 7.56
CA PRO A 96 -1.81 -17.57 8.22
C PRO A 96 -0.41 -17.53 7.59
N MET A 97 -0.34 -17.06 6.35
CA MET A 97 0.91 -16.84 5.64
C MET A 97 1.41 -15.44 5.97
N GLY A 98 2.71 -15.32 6.20
CA GLY A 98 3.36 -14.10 6.62
C GLY A 98 4.85 -14.14 6.32
N PHE A 99 5.47 -12.99 6.30
CA PHE A 99 6.92 -12.83 6.25
C PHE A 99 7.35 -11.75 7.23
N GLY A 100 8.59 -11.82 7.70
CA GLY A 100 9.17 -10.78 8.56
C GLY A 100 9.46 -9.48 7.78
N PRO A 101 9.63 -8.36 8.48
CA PRO A 101 10.01 -7.10 7.83
C PRO A 101 11.35 -7.17 7.11
N SER A 102 11.54 -6.32 6.10
CA SER A 102 12.79 -6.21 5.33
C SER A 102 13.94 -5.58 6.12
N ALA A 103 13.64 -4.80 7.15
CA ALA A 103 14.60 -4.12 8.03
C ALA A 103 13.96 -3.80 9.40
N PRO A 104 14.74 -3.39 10.43
CA PRO A 104 14.23 -3.14 11.78
C PRO A 104 13.05 -2.16 11.88
N ASP A 105 13.02 -1.11 11.06
CA ASP A 105 12.02 -0.03 11.07
C ASP A 105 10.86 -0.23 10.06
N CYS A 106 10.70 -1.47 9.58
CA CYS A 106 9.73 -1.82 8.54
C CYS A 106 8.56 -2.69 9.07
N TYR A 107 7.53 -2.79 8.23
CA TYR A 107 6.41 -3.73 8.37
C TYR A 107 6.43 -4.78 7.25
N GLY A 108 6.09 -6.02 7.59
CA GLY A 108 5.66 -7.04 6.63
C GLY A 108 4.14 -7.26 6.73
N VAL A 109 3.42 -7.18 5.61
CA VAL A 109 1.95 -7.29 5.59
C VAL A 109 1.48 -8.24 4.49
N CYS A 110 1.00 -9.42 4.87
CA CYS A 110 0.29 -10.30 3.96
C CYS A 110 -1.21 -10.12 4.10
N TYR A 111 -1.95 -10.26 3.00
CA TYR A 111 -3.40 -10.25 3.04
C TYR A 111 -4.06 -11.23 2.08
N ASN A 112 -5.21 -11.77 2.51
CA ASN A 112 -6.04 -12.67 1.72
C ASN A 112 -7.50 -12.19 1.77
N PRO A 113 -7.96 -11.47 0.72
CA PRO A 113 -9.37 -11.09 0.59
C PRO A 113 -10.25 -12.32 0.38
N GLN A 114 -11.31 -12.44 1.18
CA GLN A 114 -12.38 -13.42 1.05
C GLN A 114 -13.68 -12.68 0.69
N GLU A 115 -14.77 -13.42 0.50
CA GLU A 115 -16.07 -12.84 0.13
C GLU A 115 -16.56 -11.79 1.14
N ASN A 116 -16.47 -12.11 2.45
CA ASN A 116 -17.07 -11.30 3.52
C ASN A 116 -16.06 -10.74 4.54
N HIS A 117 -14.76 -11.00 4.35
CA HIS A 117 -13.71 -10.56 5.27
C HIS A 117 -12.35 -10.56 4.57
N ILE A 118 -11.34 -9.96 5.21
CA ILE A 118 -9.96 -9.96 4.72
C ILE A 118 -9.08 -10.43 5.87
N PHE A 119 -8.28 -11.48 5.64
CA PHE A 119 -7.25 -11.87 6.60
C PHE A 119 -6.00 -11.03 6.38
N PHE A 120 -5.43 -10.53 7.48
CA PHE A 120 -4.15 -9.82 7.50
C PHE A 120 -3.17 -10.54 8.43
N THR A 121 -1.94 -10.73 7.96
CA THR A 121 -0.80 -11.08 8.81
C THR A 121 0.15 -9.89 8.81
N ILE A 122 0.37 -9.27 9.97
CA ILE A 122 1.20 -8.07 10.12
C ILE A 122 2.39 -8.41 11.02
N THR A 123 3.59 -8.12 10.56
CA THR A 123 4.84 -8.33 11.30
C THR A 123 5.60 -7.02 11.43
N ALA A 124 6.27 -6.86 12.57
CA ALA A 124 7.18 -5.77 12.90
C ALA A 124 8.22 -6.30 13.89
N PHE A 125 9.41 -5.71 13.94
CA PHE A 125 10.38 -6.02 15.00
C PHE A 125 10.03 -5.26 16.28
N ASN A 126 10.11 -5.95 17.43
CA ASN A 126 9.81 -5.35 18.73
C ASN A 126 10.86 -4.31 19.16
N ASP A 127 12.08 -4.39 18.62
CA ASP A 127 13.21 -3.54 19.02
C ASP A 127 13.13 -2.12 18.42
N CYS A 128 12.19 -1.86 17.49
CA CYS A 128 12.00 -0.55 16.89
C CYS A 128 10.81 0.17 17.53
N ALA A 129 11.06 1.25 18.28
CA ALA A 129 9.99 2.03 18.93
C ALA A 129 9.00 2.68 17.95
N GLU A 130 9.41 2.92 16.69
CA GLU A 130 8.55 3.50 15.66
C GLU A 130 7.52 2.50 15.09
N THR A 131 7.80 1.20 15.16
CA THR A 131 6.93 0.16 14.61
C THR A 131 6.14 -0.57 15.70
N SER A 132 4.94 -1.02 15.36
CA SER A 132 4.12 -1.89 16.22
C SER A 132 3.06 -2.56 15.36
N ALA A 133 3.12 -3.89 15.29
CA ALA A 133 2.17 -4.67 14.49
C ALA A 133 0.72 -4.43 14.94
N GLU A 134 0.49 -4.33 16.26
CA GLU A 134 -0.82 -4.03 16.84
C GLU A 134 -1.31 -2.61 16.47
N ARG A 135 -0.47 -1.59 16.64
CA ARG A 135 -0.82 -0.21 16.26
C ARG A 135 -1.13 -0.10 14.77
N PHE A 136 -0.37 -0.80 13.93
CA PHE A 136 -0.61 -0.84 12.49
C PHE A 136 -1.92 -1.58 12.16
N ALA A 137 -2.21 -2.71 12.83
CA ALA A 137 -3.45 -3.45 12.64
C ALA A 137 -4.68 -2.58 12.95
N ASN A 138 -4.67 -1.87 14.09
CA ASN A 138 -5.75 -0.96 14.48
C ASN A 138 -5.91 0.20 13.47
N ALA A 139 -4.81 0.77 13.00
CA ALA A 139 -4.84 1.83 11.99
C ALA A 139 -5.37 1.32 10.63
N LEU A 140 -5.01 0.10 10.24
CA LEU A 140 -5.47 -0.52 9.01
C LEU A 140 -6.97 -0.84 9.07
N GLU A 141 -7.46 -1.42 10.17
CA GLU A 141 -8.89 -1.65 10.38
C GLU A 141 -9.66 -0.34 10.31
N ARG A 142 -9.19 0.70 11.00
CA ARG A 142 -9.80 2.02 10.96
C ARG A 142 -9.85 2.58 9.54
N ALA A 143 -8.76 2.50 8.79
CA ALA A 143 -8.70 2.97 7.41
C ALA A 143 -9.70 2.24 6.50
N LEU A 144 -9.84 0.91 6.65
CA LEU A 144 -10.81 0.12 5.88
C LEU A 144 -12.26 0.51 6.21
N LEU A 145 -12.56 0.74 7.50
CA LEU A 145 -13.89 1.19 7.94
C LEU A 145 -14.19 2.61 7.45
N ASP A 146 -13.24 3.54 7.56
CA ASP A 146 -13.41 4.91 7.09
C ASP A 146 -13.61 4.93 5.55
N MET A 147 -12.90 4.08 4.80
CA MET A 147 -13.12 3.90 3.36
C MET A 147 -14.50 3.33 3.04
N ARG A 148 -14.97 2.32 3.79
CA ARG A 148 -16.32 1.77 3.63
C ARG A 148 -17.37 2.86 3.84
N ASP A 149 -17.25 3.61 4.94
CA ASP A 149 -18.17 4.68 5.29
C ASP A 149 -18.21 5.76 4.21
N LEU A 150 -17.08 6.05 3.57
CA LEU A 150 -17.01 6.97 2.42
C LEU A 150 -17.76 6.44 1.18
N VAL A 151 -17.63 5.14 0.87
CA VAL A 151 -18.35 4.49 -0.23
C VAL A 151 -19.86 4.45 0.03
N ASP A 152 -20.25 4.13 1.26
CA ASP A 152 -21.65 4.17 1.72
C ASP A 152 -22.24 5.57 1.58
N TRP A 153 -21.47 6.56 2.05
CA TRP A 153 -21.83 7.96 2.04
C TRP A 153 -22.04 8.49 0.61
N ALA A 154 -21.18 8.09 -0.34
CA ALA A 154 -21.33 8.39 -1.77
C ALA A 154 -22.51 7.64 -2.44
N GLY A 155 -23.26 6.82 -1.69
CA GLY A 155 -24.42 6.10 -2.18
C GLY A 155 -24.09 4.90 -3.07
N ARG A 156 -22.83 4.47 -3.10
CA ARG A 156 -22.33 3.43 -4.02
C ARG A 156 -22.64 2.01 -3.57
N LEU A 157 -23.01 1.83 -2.30
CA LEU A 157 -23.52 0.55 -1.79
C LEU A 157 -25.04 0.38 -2.02
N LYS A 158 -25.77 1.44 -2.40
CA LYS A 158 -27.20 1.32 -2.72
C LYS A 158 -27.39 0.55 -4.03
N GLY A 159 -27.87 -0.70 -3.93
CA GLY A 159 -28.12 -1.58 -5.07
C GLY A 159 -27.20 -2.81 -5.14
N ARG A 160 -26.18 -2.90 -4.28
CA ARG A 160 -25.47 -4.15 -3.99
C ARG A 160 -26.13 -4.75 -2.75
N ALA A 161 -26.61 -5.99 -2.86
CA ALA A 161 -27.30 -6.66 -1.75
C ALA A 161 -26.47 -6.52 -0.46
N LYS A 162 -27.13 -6.21 0.66
CA LYS A 162 -26.53 -6.40 1.98
C LYS A 162 -26.10 -7.86 2.05
N LEU A 163 -24.79 -8.11 2.09
CA LEU A 163 -24.23 -9.40 2.45
C LEU A 163 -24.52 -9.68 3.93
#